data_AF-A0A7S0MUQ5-F1
#
_entry.id   AF-A0A7S0MUQ5-F1
#
_cell.length_a   1.000
_cell.length_b   1.000
_cell.length_c   1.000
_cell.angle_alpha   90.00
_cell.angle_beta   90.00
_cell.angle_gamma   90.00
#
_symmetry.space_group_name_H-M   'P 1'
#
loop_
_entity.id
_entity.type
_entity.pdbx_description
1 polymer ?
#
loop_
_entity_poly.entity_id
_entity_poly.type
_entity_poly.pdbx_seq_one_letter_code
_entity_poly.pdbx_strand_id
1 'polypeptide(L)'
;VLQTLAGAFPGNALLYKWKIRTSGACDLCGAPAETQAHIQCVCAALKGARIAAHHGLAGMVFSSIAAGGQGWNVYRELTLAGLQGLPVPAAAIADWSRMCDEITDRDLETATDAERALASGIRRKRPDGWAVHWGRRRVRILEFTRCNDYRPDWRETTEDYKTERYRPLRDKMAAGLPPAWSVETVCFTLGIRGSYAEAQWATSLAALDVSPAGVVDLMTTLVPRCLTELDGLYKTRSTALRQKSDA
;
A
#
# COMPACT_ATOMS: atom_id res chain seq x y z
N VAL A 1 -0.29 21.05 9.64
CA VAL A 1 -1.50 20.20 9.45
C VAL A 1 -2.74 21.00 9.01
N LEU A 2 -3.22 22.01 9.77
CA LEU A 2 -4.47 22.74 9.43
C LEU A 2 -4.51 23.31 8.01
N GLN A 3 -3.43 23.97 7.56
CA GLN A 3 -3.32 24.49 6.19
C GLN A 3 -3.49 23.39 5.13
N THR A 4 -3.06 22.16 5.44
CA THR A 4 -3.15 21.02 4.53
C THR A 4 -4.56 20.44 4.48
N LEU A 5 -5.26 20.40 5.61
CA LEU A 5 -6.67 20.03 5.66
C LEU A 5 -7.53 21.03 4.89
N ALA A 6 -7.23 22.33 5.03
CA ALA A 6 -7.90 23.42 4.33
C ALA A 6 -7.46 23.59 2.85
N GLY A 7 -6.50 22.81 2.36
CA GLY A 7 -5.93 22.97 1.02
C GLY A 7 -5.25 24.30 0.72
N ALA A 8 -4.77 24.95 1.78
CA ALA A 8 -4.05 26.21 1.77
C ALA A 8 -2.54 26.04 2.05
N PHE A 9 -2.00 24.82 2.00
CA PHE A 9 -0.56 24.63 2.16
C PHE A 9 0.20 25.35 1.01
N PRO A 10 1.21 26.19 1.31
CA PRO A 10 1.84 27.06 0.33
C PRO A 10 2.86 26.31 -0.56
N GLY A 11 2.39 25.35 -1.36
CA GLY A 11 3.18 24.78 -2.46
C GLY A 11 3.36 25.78 -3.59
N ASN A 12 4.40 25.62 -4.42
CA ASN A 12 4.72 26.60 -5.47
C ASN A 12 3.57 26.84 -6.45
N ALA A 13 2.75 25.82 -6.75
CA ALA A 13 1.58 25.99 -7.61
C ALA A 13 0.58 27.02 -7.06
N LEU A 14 0.37 27.02 -5.73
CA LEU A 14 -0.53 27.97 -5.06
C LEU A 14 0.11 29.36 -4.97
N LEU A 15 1.40 29.43 -4.64
CA LEU A 15 2.14 30.69 -4.56
C LEU A 15 2.24 31.40 -5.92
N TYR A 16 2.37 30.64 -7.01
CA TYR A 16 2.30 31.17 -8.38
C TYR A 16 0.91 31.73 -8.70
N LYS A 17 -0.15 31.00 -8.34
CA LYS A 17 -1.54 31.49 -8.48
C LYS A 17 -1.77 32.81 -7.73
N TRP A 18 -1.13 32.98 -6.58
CA TRP A 18 -1.17 34.21 -5.79
C TRP A 18 -0.19 35.29 -6.25
N LYS A 19 0.54 35.07 -7.35
CA LYS A 19 1.56 36.00 -7.89
C LYS A 19 2.71 36.31 -6.91
N ILE A 20 2.96 35.44 -5.94
CA ILE A 20 4.10 35.53 -5.00
C ILE A 20 5.36 34.95 -5.65
N ARG A 21 5.20 33.96 -6.56
CA ARG A 21 6.29 33.36 -7.32
C ARG A 21 6.07 33.54 -8.82
N THR A 22 7.16 33.50 -9.58
CA THR A 22 7.17 33.56 -11.05
C THR A 22 6.91 32.22 -11.72
N SER A 23 6.97 31.10 -10.98
CA SER A 23 6.70 29.76 -11.47
C SER A 23 6.01 28.90 -10.41
N GLY A 24 5.13 28.00 -10.88
CA GLY A 24 4.47 26.98 -10.06
C GLY A 24 5.24 25.65 -9.95
N ALA A 25 6.38 25.54 -10.63
CA ALA A 25 7.16 24.31 -10.69
C ALA A 25 7.80 23.95 -9.35
N CYS A 26 8.07 22.67 -9.12
CA CYS A 26 8.78 22.20 -7.93
C CYS A 26 10.27 22.48 -8.05
N ASP A 27 10.83 23.20 -7.09
CA ASP A 27 12.26 23.53 -7.09
C ASP A 27 13.16 22.31 -6.83
N LEU A 28 12.61 21.22 -6.30
CA LEU A 28 13.40 20.01 -5.99
C LEU A 28 13.53 19.07 -7.19
N CYS A 29 12.44 18.84 -7.93
CA CYS A 29 12.42 17.84 -9.00
C CYS A 29 12.02 18.38 -10.38
N GLY A 30 11.70 19.66 -10.50
CA GLY A 30 11.30 20.30 -11.77
C GLY A 30 9.89 19.96 -12.26
N ALA A 31 9.07 19.25 -11.47
CA ALA A 31 7.68 18.98 -11.85
C ALA A 31 6.92 20.30 -12.09
N PRO A 32 6.06 20.39 -13.12
CA PRO A 32 5.49 21.66 -13.58
C PRO A 32 4.55 22.34 -12.57
N ALA A 33 3.96 21.56 -11.64
CA ALA A 33 3.11 22.07 -10.59
C ALA A 33 3.42 21.40 -9.25
N GLU A 34 3.98 22.16 -8.33
CA GLU A 34 4.18 21.71 -6.96
C GLU A 34 2.92 21.92 -6.13
N THR A 35 2.04 20.93 -6.18
CA THR A 35 0.85 20.83 -5.33
C THR A 35 1.13 20.05 -4.04
N GLN A 36 0.18 20.05 -3.11
CA GLN A 36 0.22 19.13 -1.96
C GLN A 36 0.33 17.66 -2.41
N ALA A 37 -0.48 17.24 -3.38
CA ALA A 37 -0.44 15.88 -3.93
C ALA A 37 0.95 15.58 -4.54
N HIS A 38 1.56 16.57 -5.19
CA HIS A 38 2.92 16.45 -5.67
C HIS A 38 3.90 16.12 -4.54
N ILE A 39 3.94 16.95 -3.49
CA ILE A 39 4.85 16.78 -2.35
C ILE A 39 4.61 15.44 -1.64
N GLN A 40 3.35 15.15 -1.36
CA GLN A 40 2.94 14.06 -0.47
C GLN A 40 2.88 12.69 -1.16
N CYS A 41 2.67 12.63 -2.48
CA CYS A 41 2.42 11.38 -3.19
C CYS A 41 3.43 11.06 -4.31
N VAL A 42 4.02 12.06 -5.01
CA VAL A 42 4.75 11.78 -6.28
C VAL A 42 6.14 12.41 -6.46
N CYS A 43 6.51 13.45 -5.71
CA CYS A 43 7.76 14.20 -5.90
C CYS A 43 9.03 13.32 -5.94
N ALA A 44 9.75 13.22 -7.05
CA ALA A 44 10.91 12.31 -7.14
C ALA A 44 11.97 12.54 -6.04
N ALA A 45 12.24 13.80 -5.70
CA ALA A 45 13.21 14.19 -4.66
C ALA A 45 12.80 13.76 -3.24
N LEU A 46 11.51 13.54 -2.98
CA LEU A 46 10.99 13.13 -1.66
C LEU A 46 10.63 11.64 -1.61
N LYS A 47 11.07 10.84 -2.60
CA LYS A 47 10.72 9.42 -2.70
C LYS A 47 11.04 8.64 -1.42
N GLY A 48 12.23 8.83 -0.85
CA GLY A 48 12.63 8.14 0.39
C GLY A 48 11.69 8.43 1.56
N ALA A 49 11.39 9.70 1.81
CA ALA A 49 10.47 10.11 2.87
C ALA A 49 9.04 9.59 2.67
N ARG A 50 8.55 9.57 1.41
CA ARG A 50 7.22 9.00 1.11
C ARG A 50 7.15 7.50 1.36
N ILE A 51 8.18 6.77 0.94
CA ILE A 51 8.27 5.32 1.16
C ILE A 51 8.30 5.04 2.67
N ALA A 52 9.13 5.78 3.42
CA ALA A 52 9.19 5.64 4.88
C ALA A 52 7.83 5.90 5.56
N ALA A 53 7.13 6.98 5.19
CA ALA A 53 5.80 7.28 5.70
C ALA A 53 4.78 6.17 5.37
N HIS A 54 4.79 5.66 4.14
CA HIS A 54 3.92 4.54 3.72
C HIS A 54 4.20 3.28 4.52
N HIS A 55 5.47 2.88 4.62
CA HIS A 55 5.88 1.65 5.31
C HIS A 55 5.57 1.73 6.81
N GLY A 56 5.75 2.90 7.43
CA GLY A 56 5.40 3.12 8.83
C GLY A 56 3.90 2.91 9.10
N LEU A 57 3.04 3.51 8.26
CA LEU A 57 1.58 3.38 8.40
C LEU A 57 1.09 1.97 8.07
N ALA A 58 1.56 1.37 6.97
CA ALA A 58 1.25 -0.01 6.62
C ALA A 58 1.69 -0.98 7.74
N GLY A 59 2.87 -0.74 8.32
CA GLY A 59 3.41 -1.50 9.43
C GLY A 59 2.51 -1.47 10.67
N MET A 60 1.88 -0.33 10.98
CA MET A 60 0.91 -0.24 12.09
C MET A 60 -0.31 -1.12 11.85
N VAL A 61 -0.91 -1.05 10.66
CA VAL A 61 -2.08 -1.87 10.29
C VAL A 61 -1.74 -3.36 10.37
N PHE A 62 -0.60 -3.76 9.80
CA PHE A 62 -0.18 -5.15 9.76
C PHE A 62 0.21 -5.69 11.14
N SER A 63 0.78 -4.84 12.01
CA SER A 63 1.03 -5.21 13.41
C SER A 63 -0.27 -5.41 14.18
N SER A 64 -1.28 -4.57 13.95
CA SER A 64 -2.60 -4.73 14.56
C SER A 64 -3.27 -6.04 14.14
N ILE A 65 -3.20 -6.39 12.85
CA ILE A 65 -3.68 -7.69 12.34
C ILE A 65 -2.92 -8.86 12.97
N ALA A 66 -1.58 -8.78 13.08
CA ALA A 66 -0.79 -9.85 13.67
C ALA A 66 -1.05 -10.04 15.18
N ALA A 67 -1.31 -8.95 15.90
CA ALA A 67 -1.55 -8.98 17.35
C ALA A 67 -3.00 -9.37 17.71
N GLY A 68 -3.98 -8.88 16.94
CA GLY A 68 -5.40 -9.11 17.20
C GLY A 68 -6.02 -10.27 16.42
N GLY A 69 -5.48 -10.58 15.23
CA GLY A 69 -6.02 -11.57 14.32
C GLY A 69 -5.69 -13.00 14.76
N GLN A 70 -6.64 -13.66 15.41
CA GLN A 70 -6.46 -15.02 15.90
C GLN A 70 -6.08 -16.00 14.77
N GLY A 71 -4.84 -16.49 14.81
CA GLY A 71 -4.31 -17.48 13.86
C GLY A 71 -3.80 -16.92 12.53
N TRP A 72 -3.78 -15.59 12.34
CA TRP A 72 -3.20 -14.96 11.15
C TRP A 72 -1.69 -14.82 11.28
N ASN A 73 -0.96 -15.27 10.25
CA ASN A 73 0.47 -15.03 10.10
C ASN A 73 0.65 -13.92 9.09
N VAL A 74 1.25 -12.80 9.50
CA VAL A 74 1.42 -11.62 8.65
C VAL A 74 2.86 -11.49 8.19
N TYR A 75 3.07 -11.49 6.87
CA TYR A 75 4.38 -11.36 6.23
C TYR A 75 4.43 -10.09 5.39
N ARG A 76 5.53 -9.34 5.44
CA ARG A 76 5.63 -8.01 4.81
C ARG A 76 6.57 -8.04 3.62
N GLU A 77 6.19 -7.34 2.56
CA GLU A 77 7.05 -7.06 1.40
C GLU A 77 7.70 -8.31 0.77
N LEU A 78 7.01 -9.45 0.78
CA LEU A 78 7.48 -10.67 0.13
C LEU A 78 6.99 -10.76 -1.31
N THR A 79 7.87 -11.19 -2.21
CA THR A 79 7.49 -11.70 -3.53
C THR A 79 7.01 -13.15 -3.41
N LEU A 80 6.56 -13.74 -4.52
CA LEU A 80 6.23 -15.17 -4.57
C LEU A 80 7.41 -16.07 -4.18
N ALA A 81 8.63 -15.73 -4.59
CA ALA A 81 9.83 -16.45 -4.16
C ALA A 81 10.04 -16.35 -2.64
N GLY A 82 9.72 -15.20 -2.03
CA GLY A 82 9.72 -15.06 -0.58
C GLY A 82 8.67 -15.93 0.12
N LEU A 83 7.51 -16.16 -0.53
CA LEU A 83 6.45 -17.02 0.00
C LEU A 83 6.84 -18.51 0.05
N GLN A 84 7.70 -18.97 -0.85
CA GLN A 84 8.21 -20.35 -0.84
C GLN A 84 9.04 -20.65 0.42
N GLY A 85 9.73 -19.64 0.96
CA GLY A 85 10.57 -19.76 2.15
C GLY A 85 9.82 -19.66 3.48
N LEU A 86 8.49 -19.61 3.48
CA LEU A 86 7.72 -19.46 4.72
C LEU A 86 7.75 -20.73 5.57
N PRO A 87 7.67 -20.60 6.91
CA PRO A 87 7.40 -21.74 7.77
C PRO A 87 5.95 -22.20 7.59
N VAL A 88 5.75 -23.26 6.78
CA VAL A 88 4.43 -23.83 6.49
C VAL A 88 4.15 -25.03 7.39
N PRO A 89 2.97 -25.10 8.05
CA PRO A 89 2.58 -26.28 8.80
C PRO A 89 2.52 -27.54 7.92
N ALA A 90 2.89 -28.70 8.48
CA ALA A 90 2.96 -29.97 7.74
C ALA A 90 1.68 -30.31 6.96
N ALA A 91 0.51 -29.98 7.51
CA ALA A 91 -0.78 -30.22 6.88
C ALA A 91 -1.08 -29.35 5.64
N ALA A 92 -0.29 -28.29 5.40
CA ALA A 92 -0.46 -27.35 4.29
C ALA A 92 0.74 -27.33 3.33
N ILE A 93 1.85 -27.99 3.66
CA ILE A 93 3.12 -27.86 2.93
C ILE A 93 3.00 -28.33 1.47
N ALA A 94 2.31 -29.44 1.21
CA ALA A 94 2.15 -29.99 -0.13
C ALA A 94 1.31 -29.06 -1.02
N ASP A 95 0.21 -28.51 -0.49
CA ASP A 95 -0.65 -27.58 -1.21
C ASP A 95 0.04 -26.26 -1.50
N TRP A 96 0.76 -25.73 -0.49
CA TRP A 96 1.46 -24.45 -0.61
C TRP A 96 2.62 -24.53 -1.60
N SER A 97 3.45 -25.57 -1.49
CA SER A 97 4.61 -25.74 -2.38
C SER A 97 4.17 -25.91 -3.83
N ARG A 98 3.19 -26.79 -4.08
CA ARG A 98 2.59 -26.96 -5.41
C ARG A 98 2.08 -25.65 -5.99
N MET A 99 1.32 -24.86 -5.21
CA MET A 99 0.83 -23.56 -5.67
C MET A 99 1.97 -22.61 -6.03
N CYS A 100 3.02 -22.54 -5.20
CA CYS A 100 4.16 -21.69 -5.50
C CYS A 100 4.88 -22.15 -6.79
N ASP A 101 5.15 -23.44 -6.91
CA ASP A 101 5.84 -24.04 -8.05
C ASP A 101 5.05 -23.83 -9.35
N GLU A 102 3.74 -24.05 -9.35
CA GLU A 102 2.88 -23.80 -10.52
C GLU A 102 2.89 -22.33 -10.98
N ILE A 103 3.07 -21.39 -10.04
CA ILE A 103 3.14 -19.96 -10.37
C ILE A 103 4.56 -19.58 -10.83
N THR A 104 5.61 -20.22 -10.30
CA THR A 104 7.00 -19.92 -10.66
C THR A 104 7.44 -20.61 -11.95
N ASP A 105 7.09 -21.89 -12.12
CA ASP A 105 7.76 -22.86 -13.02
C ASP A 105 6.99 -23.19 -14.29
N ARG A 106 5.90 -22.47 -14.62
CA ARG A 106 5.19 -22.73 -15.89
C ARG A 106 6.16 -22.77 -17.07
N ASP A 107 6.13 -23.87 -17.81
CA ASP A 107 6.84 -24.02 -19.09
C ASP A 107 6.38 -22.92 -20.05
N LEU A 108 7.25 -21.95 -20.23
CA LEU A 108 7.03 -20.81 -21.13
C LEU A 108 7.47 -21.12 -22.56
N GLU A 109 7.89 -22.36 -22.84
CA GLU A 109 8.40 -22.77 -24.15
C GLU A 109 7.34 -22.64 -25.25
N THR A 110 6.07 -22.92 -24.94
CA THR A 110 4.93 -22.75 -25.86
C THR A 110 4.11 -21.48 -25.61
N ALA A 111 4.47 -20.70 -24.59
CA ALA A 111 3.76 -19.48 -24.24
C ALA A 111 3.95 -18.38 -25.28
N THR A 112 2.95 -17.52 -25.45
CA THR A 112 3.07 -16.27 -26.19
C THR A 112 3.92 -15.25 -25.41
N ASP A 113 4.44 -14.23 -26.09
CA ASP A 113 5.17 -13.15 -25.42
C ASP A 113 4.32 -12.41 -24.38
N ALA A 114 3.02 -12.27 -24.64
CA ALA A 114 2.08 -11.67 -23.69
C ALA A 114 1.94 -12.51 -22.41
N GLU A 115 1.87 -13.84 -22.53
CA GLU A 115 1.82 -14.75 -21.39
C GLU A 115 3.13 -14.77 -20.61
N ARG A 116 4.28 -14.73 -21.31
CA ARG A 116 5.60 -14.57 -20.68
C ARG A 116 5.70 -13.26 -19.89
N ALA A 117 5.25 -12.15 -20.48
CA ALA A 117 5.23 -10.85 -19.83
C ALA A 117 4.31 -10.83 -18.60
N LEU A 118 3.11 -11.43 -18.70
CA LEU A 118 2.18 -11.54 -17.59
C LEU A 118 2.75 -12.40 -16.46
N ALA A 119 3.32 -13.58 -16.77
CA ALA A 119 3.95 -14.45 -15.78
C ALA A 119 5.12 -13.75 -15.07
N SER A 120 5.99 -13.06 -15.82
CA SER A 120 7.04 -12.22 -15.27
C SER A 120 6.49 -11.08 -14.41
N GLY A 121 5.37 -10.48 -14.80
CA GLY A 121 4.68 -9.45 -14.04
C GLY A 121 4.14 -9.97 -12.71
N ILE A 122 3.59 -11.19 -12.68
CA ILE A 122 3.07 -11.86 -11.48
C ILE A 122 4.21 -12.21 -10.53
N ARG A 123 5.29 -12.85 -11.01
CA ARG A 123 6.45 -13.27 -10.18
C ARG A 123 7.12 -12.09 -9.46
N ARG A 124 7.11 -10.92 -10.08
CA ARG A 124 7.68 -9.68 -9.51
C ARG A 124 6.73 -8.92 -8.61
N LYS A 125 5.48 -9.35 -8.46
CA LYS A 125 4.54 -8.71 -7.52
C LYS A 125 5.08 -8.87 -6.10
N ARG A 126 5.01 -7.76 -5.36
CA ARG A 126 5.39 -7.65 -3.97
C ARG A 126 4.34 -6.76 -3.30
N PRO A 127 3.22 -7.34 -2.83
CA PRO A 127 2.26 -6.60 -2.03
C PRO A 127 2.92 -6.08 -0.76
N ASP A 128 2.30 -5.08 -0.14
CA ASP A 128 2.79 -4.54 1.13
C ASP A 128 2.79 -5.64 2.21
N GLY A 129 1.81 -6.54 2.17
CA GLY A 129 1.80 -7.71 3.04
C GLY A 129 0.96 -8.88 2.55
N TRP A 130 1.08 -9.96 3.31
CA TRP A 130 0.34 -11.20 3.18
C TRP A 130 -0.20 -11.56 4.55
N ALA A 131 -1.48 -11.89 4.68
CA ALA A 131 -2.00 -12.57 5.87
C ALA A 131 -2.39 -14.00 5.48
N VAL A 132 -1.83 -14.98 6.19
CA VAL A 132 -2.12 -16.40 5.97
C VAL A 132 -2.66 -17.01 7.25
N HIS A 133 -3.86 -17.57 7.15
CA HIS A 133 -4.47 -18.36 8.20
C HIS A 133 -4.48 -19.83 7.79
N TRP A 134 -3.48 -20.59 8.24
CA TRP A 134 -3.30 -21.99 7.87
C TRP A 134 -4.50 -22.87 8.27
N GLY A 135 -5.01 -22.73 9.49
CA GLY A 135 -6.11 -23.57 10.00
C GLY A 135 -7.44 -23.41 9.25
N ARG A 136 -7.81 -22.17 8.89
CA ARG A 136 -8.98 -21.82 8.08
C ARG A 136 -8.70 -21.79 6.58
N ARG A 137 -7.46 -22.11 6.15
CA ARG A 137 -7.02 -22.11 4.75
C ARG A 137 -7.31 -20.78 4.04
N ARG A 138 -6.98 -19.65 4.66
CA ARG A 138 -7.23 -18.32 4.06
C ARG A 138 -5.93 -17.61 3.76
N VAL A 139 -5.86 -16.99 2.58
CA VAL A 139 -4.80 -16.08 2.17
C VAL A 139 -5.43 -14.72 1.87
N ARG A 140 -4.80 -13.66 2.37
CA ARG A 140 -5.14 -12.27 2.05
C ARG A 140 -3.90 -11.55 1.53
N ILE A 141 -4.01 -11.03 0.32
CA ILE A 141 -3.02 -10.10 -0.26
C ILE A 141 -3.35 -8.73 0.32
N LEU A 142 -2.48 -8.21 1.18
CA LEU A 142 -2.69 -6.93 1.84
C LEU A 142 -2.00 -5.83 1.04
N GLU A 143 -2.77 -4.83 0.61
CA GLU A 143 -2.24 -3.63 -0.02
C GLU A 143 -2.64 -2.41 0.80
N PHE A 144 -1.66 -1.68 1.30
CA PHE A 144 -1.88 -0.39 1.93
C PHE A 144 -1.69 0.69 0.86
N THR A 145 -2.46 1.77 0.90
CA THR A 145 -2.21 2.90 0.01
C THR A 145 -2.44 4.20 0.72
N ARG A 146 -1.41 5.06 0.66
CA ARG A 146 -1.49 6.46 1.03
C ARG A 146 -1.68 7.31 -0.23
N CYS A 147 -2.84 7.92 -0.40
CA CYS A 147 -3.18 8.64 -1.62
C CYS A 147 -3.78 10.03 -1.39
N ASN A 148 -3.84 10.82 -2.46
CA ASN A 148 -4.43 12.14 -2.43
C ASN A 148 -5.96 12.03 -2.35
N ASP A 149 -6.54 12.53 -1.27
CA ASP A 149 -7.94 12.34 -0.89
C ASP A 149 -8.83 13.56 -1.22
N TYR A 150 -8.43 14.40 -2.19
CA TYR A 150 -9.19 15.60 -2.58
C TYR A 150 -10.43 15.34 -3.43
N ARG A 151 -10.35 14.36 -4.34
CA ARG A 151 -11.48 14.04 -5.21
C ARG A 151 -12.47 13.19 -4.43
N PRO A 152 -13.79 13.21 -4.70
CA PRO A 152 -14.75 12.36 -4.00
C PRO A 152 -14.52 10.85 -4.22
N ASP A 153 -14.09 10.46 -5.42
CA ASP A 153 -13.90 9.07 -5.88
C ASP A 153 -12.49 8.51 -5.63
N TRP A 154 -11.68 9.25 -4.85
CA TRP A 154 -10.25 8.99 -4.66
C TRP A 154 -9.97 7.57 -4.18
N ARG A 155 -10.83 7.05 -3.29
CA ARG A 155 -10.66 5.76 -2.64
C ARG A 155 -11.04 4.65 -3.62
N GLU A 156 -12.25 4.71 -4.18
CA GLU A 156 -12.79 3.71 -5.09
C GLU A 156 -11.87 3.52 -6.28
N THR A 157 -11.45 4.61 -6.92
CA THR A 157 -10.52 4.56 -8.06
C THR A 157 -9.15 4.00 -7.70
N THR A 158 -8.67 4.25 -6.47
CA THR A 158 -7.41 3.70 -5.98
C THR A 158 -7.53 2.20 -5.71
N GLU A 159 -8.60 1.78 -5.04
CA GLU A 159 -8.85 0.38 -4.67
C GLU A 159 -9.12 -0.48 -5.89
N ASP A 160 -9.88 0.02 -6.87
CA ASP A 160 -10.13 -0.67 -8.14
C ASP A 160 -8.83 -0.91 -8.91
N TYR A 161 -7.98 0.12 -9.01
CA TYR A 161 -6.66 0.00 -9.64
C TYR A 161 -5.78 -1.03 -8.93
N LYS A 162 -5.76 -1.05 -7.59
CA LYS A 162 -4.96 -2.01 -6.81
C LYS A 162 -5.52 -3.43 -6.89
N THR A 163 -6.83 -3.56 -6.84
CA THR A 163 -7.53 -4.84 -7.00
C THR A 163 -7.22 -5.42 -8.38
N GLU A 164 -7.33 -4.63 -9.45
CA GLU A 164 -6.95 -5.05 -10.80
C GLU A 164 -5.47 -5.46 -10.87
N ARG A 165 -4.59 -4.66 -10.27
CA ARG A 165 -3.14 -4.90 -10.28
C ARG A 165 -2.77 -6.27 -9.70
N TYR A 166 -3.50 -6.77 -8.70
CA TYR A 166 -3.25 -8.07 -8.06
C TYR A 166 -4.21 -9.18 -8.48
N ARG A 167 -5.25 -8.87 -9.26
CA ARG A 167 -6.22 -9.85 -9.78
C ARG A 167 -5.54 -11.06 -10.44
N PRO A 168 -4.55 -10.93 -11.35
CA PRO A 168 -3.92 -12.10 -11.96
C PRO A 168 -3.14 -12.97 -10.97
N LEU A 169 -2.55 -12.36 -9.93
CA LEU A 169 -1.84 -13.09 -8.88
C LEU A 169 -2.82 -13.85 -7.99
N ARG A 170 -3.87 -13.16 -7.52
CA ARG A 170 -4.94 -13.73 -6.71
C ARG A 170 -5.57 -14.93 -7.40
N ASP A 171 -5.93 -14.79 -8.67
CA ASP A 171 -6.63 -15.82 -9.43
C ASP A 171 -5.74 -17.05 -9.66
N LYS A 172 -4.45 -16.84 -9.93
CA LYS A 172 -3.49 -17.95 -10.03
C LYS A 172 -3.30 -18.68 -8.70
N MET A 173 -3.19 -17.95 -7.58
CA MET A 173 -3.09 -18.57 -6.26
C MET A 173 -4.34 -19.36 -5.91
N ALA A 174 -5.52 -18.81 -6.20
CA ALA A 174 -6.79 -19.49 -5.98
C ALA A 174 -6.92 -20.77 -6.83
N ALA A 175 -6.39 -20.78 -8.06
CA ALA A 175 -6.39 -21.95 -8.93
C ALA A 175 -5.39 -23.04 -8.49
N GLY A 176 -4.22 -22.65 -7.95
CA GLY A 176 -3.19 -23.61 -7.51
C GLY A 176 -3.45 -24.20 -6.12
N LEU A 177 -4.28 -23.53 -5.29
CA LEU A 177 -4.69 -24.04 -3.98
C LEU A 177 -5.95 -24.91 -4.09
N PRO A 178 -6.12 -25.92 -3.20
CA PRO A 178 -7.35 -26.69 -3.15
C PRO A 178 -8.59 -25.84 -2.88
N PRO A 179 -9.81 -26.28 -3.27
CA PRO A 179 -11.05 -25.51 -3.10
C PRO A 179 -11.41 -25.08 -1.68
N ALA A 180 -10.84 -25.74 -0.66
CA ALA A 180 -11.01 -25.35 0.74
C ALA A 180 -10.27 -24.05 1.10
N TRP A 181 -9.37 -23.58 0.23
CA TRP A 181 -8.66 -22.32 0.41
C TRP A 181 -9.42 -21.14 -0.16
N SER A 182 -9.33 -19.97 0.50
CA SER A 182 -9.79 -18.71 -0.07
C SER A 182 -8.64 -17.72 -0.22
N VAL A 183 -8.60 -17.02 -1.36
CA VAL A 183 -7.60 -16.01 -1.67
C VAL A 183 -8.30 -14.71 -2.06
N GLU A 184 -8.06 -13.65 -1.29
CA GLU A 184 -8.67 -12.33 -1.53
C GLU A 184 -7.60 -11.23 -1.47
N THR A 185 -7.86 -10.12 -2.15
CA THR A 185 -7.08 -8.88 -2.00
C THR A 185 -7.82 -7.95 -1.06
N VAL A 186 -7.13 -7.43 -0.06
CA VAL A 186 -7.68 -6.49 0.93
C VAL A 186 -6.91 -5.18 0.80
N CYS A 187 -7.63 -4.12 0.44
CA CYS A 187 -7.07 -2.78 0.29
C CYS A 187 -7.35 -1.93 1.54
N PHE A 188 -6.30 -1.34 2.09
CA PHE A 188 -6.36 -0.35 3.16
C PHE A 188 -5.95 1.01 2.61
N THR A 189 -6.94 1.80 2.23
CA THR A 189 -6.71 3.09 1.58
C THR A 189 -6.90 4.22 2.59
N LEU A 190 -5.82 4.96 2.86
CA LEU A 190 -5.79 6.09 3.78
C LEU A 190 -5.38 7.36 3.03
N GLY A 191 -6.25 8.35 3.09
CA GLY A 191 -5.99 9.66 2.52
C GLY A 191 -4.86 10.39 3.24
N ILE A 192 -4.05 11.17 2.51
CA ILE A 192 -2.98 11.97 3.12
C ILE A 192 -3.50 12.97 4.15
N ARG A 193 -4.78 13.36 4.11
CA ARG A 193 -5.44 14.23 5.10
C ARG A 193 -6.14 13.44 6.21
N GLY A 194 -5.94 12.12 6.26
CA GLY A 194 -6.52 11.24 7.27
C GLY A 194 -7.92 10.74 6.93
N SER A 195 -8.43 10.99 5.72
CA SER A 195 -9.71 10.44 5.29
C SER A 195 -9.63 8.93 5.06
N TYR A 196 -10.64 8.19 5.51
CA TYR A 196 -10.79 6.74 5.27
C TYR A 196 -12.28 6.37 5.32
N ALA A 197 -12.63 5.20 4.79
CA ALA A 197 -13.99 4.67 4.85
C ALA A 197 -14.15 3.77 6.08
N GLU A 198 -14.73 4.30 7.16
CA GLU A 198 -14.82 3.62 8.45
C GLU A 198 -15.48 2.25 8.37
N ALA A 199 -16.65 2.16 7.72
CA ALA A 199 -17.36 0.89 7.56
C ALA A 199 -16.53 -0.15 6.79
N GLN A 200 -15.85 0.26 5.71
CA GLN A 200 -15.03 -0.65 4.91
C GLN A 200 -13.79 -1.13 5.67
N TRP A 201 -13.14 -0.24 6.44
CA TRP A 201 -12.03 -0.59 7.31
C TRP A 201 -12.46 -1.55 8.41
N ALA A 202 -13.58 -1.28 9.08
CA ALA A 202 -14.14 -2.15 10.09
C ALA A 202 -14.46 -3.55 9.53
N THR A 203 -15.12 -3.63 8.36
CA THR A 203 -15.40 -4.92 7.69
C THR A 203 -14.12 -5.66 7.32
N SER A 204 -13.13 -4.97 6.74
CA SER A 204 -11.89 -5.60 6.28
C SER A 204 -11.04 -6.11 7.45
N LEU A 205 -10.97 -5.35 8.54
CA LEU A 205 -10.25 -5.73 9.75
C LEU A 205 -10.99 -6.83 10.53
N ALA A 206 -12.33 -6.81 10.56
CA ALA A 206 -13.12 -7.89 11.13
C ALA A 206 -12.95 -9.21 10.36
N ALA A 207 -12.84 -9.17 9.02
CA ALA A 207 -12.53 -10.35 8.21
C ALA A 207 -11.13 -10.94 8.50
N LEU A 208 -10.26 -10.15 9.12
CA LEU A 208 -8.94 -10.51 9.65
C LEU A 208 -8.95 -10.71 11.18
N ASP A 209 -10.15 -10.85 11.76
CA ASP A 209 -10.44 -11.11 13.17
C ASP A 209 -9.89 -10.06 14.16
N VAL A 210 -9.64 -8.84 13.67
CA VAL A 210 -9.39 -7.70 14.55
C VAL A 210 -10.71 -7.30 15.20
N SER A 211 -10.74 -7.27 16.54
CA SER A 211 -11.95 -6.92 17.29
C SER A 211 -12.37 -5.45 17.03
N PRO A 212 -13.66 -5.10 17.20
CA PRO A 212 -14.10 -3.71 17.08
C PRO A 212 -13.30 -2.73 17.96
N ALA A 213 -12.96 -3.14 19.19
CA ALA A 213 -12.10 -2.36 20.07
C ALA A 213 -10.69 -2.18 19.51
N GLY A 214 -10.11 -3.23 18.91
CA GLY A 214 -8.82 -3.16 18.23
C GLY A 214 -8.84 -2.26 16.99
N VAL A 215 -9.96 -2.21 16.25
CA VAL A 215 -10.13 -1.26 15.14
C VAL A 215 -10.12 0.17 15.65
N VAL A 216 -10.88 0.47 16.71
CA VAL A 216 -10.93 1.81 17.31
C VAL A 216 -9.54 2.24 17.80
N ASP A 217 -8.83 1.36 18.51
CA ASP A 217 -7.47 1.63 19.00
C ASP A 217 -6.48 1.89 17.84
N LEU A 218 -6.52 1.05 16.80
CA LEU A 218 -5.72 1.25 15.60
C LEU A 218 -6.03 2.61 14.96
N MET A 219 -7.29 2.96 14.74
CA MET A 219 -7.63 4.22 14.06
C MET A 219 -7.28 5.45 14.90
N THR A 220 -7.38 5.35 16.23
CA THR A 220 -6.99 6.41 17.18
C THR A 220 -5.49 6.72 17.12
N THR A 221 -4.66 5.77 16.70
CA THR A 221 -3.21 5.97 16.55
C THR A 221 -2.80 6.22 15.10
N LEU A 222 -3.41 5.51 14.14
CA LEU A 222 -3.05 5.54 12.72
C LEU A 222 -3.34 6.89 12.07
N VAL A 223 -4.51 7.48 12.35
CA VAL A 223 -4.90 8.77 11.74
C VAL A 223 -3.98 9.90 12.22
N PRO A 224 -3.73 10.09 13.54
CA PRO A 224 -2.76 11.07 14.01
C PRO A 224 -1.35 10.82 13.48
N ARG A 225 -0.93 9.55 13.36
CA ARG A 225 0.37 9.24 12.76
C ARG A 225 0.42 9.65 11.29
N CYS A 226 -0.64 9.42 10.51
CA CYS A 226 -0.71 9.86 9.12
C CYS A 226 -0.57 11.39 8.99
N LEU A 227 -1.21 12.15 9.88
CA LEU A 227 -1.09 13.61 9.93
C LEU A 227 0.31 14.07 10.36
N THR A 228 0.99 13.30 11.21
CA THR A 228 2.38 13.53 11.59
C THR A 228 3.32 13.30 10.41
N GLU A 229 3.14 12.21 9.64
CA GLU A 229 3.93 11.93 8.43
C GLU A 229 3.73 13.00 7.35
N LEU A 230 2.50 13.54 7.24
CA LEU A 230 2.20 14.68 6.37
C LEU A 230 3.06 15.90 6.73
N ASP A 231 3.19 16.23 8.02
CA ASP A 231 4.06 17.31 8.49
C ASP A 231 5.55 16.99 8.29
N GLY A 232 5.96 15.76 8.56
CA GLY A 232 7.32 15.26 8.34
C GLY A 232 7.78 15.41 6.89
N LEU A 233 6.91 15.16 5.92
CA LEU A 233 7.20 15.38 4.50
C LEU A 233 7.41 16.86 4.15
N TYR A 234 6.68 17.78 4.78
CA TYR A 234 6.92 19.21 4.60
C TYR A 234 8.24 19.66 5.22
N LYS A 235 8.58 19.15 6.41
CA LYS A 235 9.89 19.39 7.02
C LYS A 235 11.03 18.90 6.13
N THR A 236 10.89 17.68 5.60
CA THR A 236 11.87 17.10 4.67
C THR A 236 12.03 17.96 3.42
N ARG A 237 10.91 18.40 2.81
CA ARG A 237 10.92 19.34 1.68
C ARG A 237 11.68 20.62 2.01
N SER A 238 11.34 21.28 3.12
CA SER A 238 11.96 22.55 3.53
C SER A 238 13.45 22.41 3.80
N THR A 239 13.89 21.30 4.39
CA THR A 239 15.31 21.01 4.58
C THR A 239 16.04 20.80 3.25
N ALA A 240 15.46 20.01 2.34
CA ALA A 240 16.06 19.79 1.02
C ALA A 240 16.17 21.09 0.20
N LEU A 241 15.19 22.00 0.33
CA LEU A 241 15.24 23.31 -0.34
C LEU A 241 16.37 24.19 0.19
N ARG A 242 16.58 24.22 1.51
CA ARG A 242 17.70 24.96 2.14
C ARG A 242 19.05 24.41 1.69
N GLN A 243 19.21 23.09 1.71
CA GLN A 243 20.45 22.46 1.24
C GLN A 243 20.76 22.77 -0.24
N LYS A 244 19.73 22.96 -1.06
CA LYS A 244 19.88 23.35 -2.47
C LYS A 244 20.18 24.84 -2.65
N SER A 245 19.73 25.73 -1.75
CA SER A 245 20.07 27.15 -1.81
C SER A 245 21.50 27.44 -1.35
N ASP A 246 22.04 26.56 -0.50
CA ASP A 246 23.37 26.70 0.10
C ASP A 246 24.49 26.03 -0.73
N ALA A 247 24.12 25.36 -1.84
CA ALA A 247 25.01 24.64 -2.76
C ALA A 247 25.17 25.38 -4.09
#